data_AF-A0A947CRM0-F1
#
_entry.id   AF-A0A947CRM0-F1
#
_cell.length_a   1.000
_cell.length_b   1.000
_cell.length_c   1.000
_cell.angle_alpha   90.00
_cell.angle_beta   90.00
_cell.angle_gamma   90.00
#
_symmetry.space_group_name_H-M   'P 1'
#
loop_
_entity.id
_entity.type
_entity.pdbx_description
1 polymer ?
#
loop_
_entity_poly.entity_id
_entity_poly.type
_entity_poly.pdbx_seq_one_letter_code
_entity_poly.pdbx_strand_id
1 'polypeptide(L)'
;MRSWPRVVVHGASAFAVVLLLATLPAFGDARDQRDQRIATLDKTVEIVDEKRTERQADLRQTVTRVYRLLRPRRGLRWTQPDSVRARTWRRAWLGKVLAIKKVELAALVEELELVRRNRLFETRPVARHQLSRLIRPVAGRLTREFGAYRHRSGARLVRRGIELATRPGEPVRAPMAGIVDYVGEVRGLGATVLL
;
A
#
# COMPACT_ATOMS: atom_id res chain seq x y z
N MET A 1 -21.28 11.85 -21.83
CA MET A 1 -20.02 11.20 -22.31
C MET A 1 -18.89 11.69 -21.41
N ARG A 2 -18.30 10.82 -20.56
CA ARG A 2 -17.21 11.23 -19.65
C ARG A 2 -15.87 11.04 -20.37
N SER A 3 -15.14 12.13 -20.58
CA SER A 3 -13.78 12.11 -21.15
C SER A 3 -12.82 11.45 -20.16
N TRP A 4 -12.17 10.37 -20.58
CA TRP A 4 -11.14 9.69 -19.79
C TRP A 4 -9.86 10.54 -19.73
N PRO A 5 -9.12 10.53 -18.61
CA PRO A 5 -7.87 11.27 -18.48
C PRO A 5 -6.84 10.77 -19.50
N ARG A 6 -6.29 11.68 -20.31
CA ARG A 6 -5.16 11.41 -21.20
C ARG A 6 -3.88 11.54 -20.37
N VAL A 7 -3.20 10.43 -20.13
CA VAL A 7 -1.86 10.45 -19.56
C VAL A 7 -0.87 10.66 -20.71
N VAL A 8 -0.25 11.84 -20.75
CA VAL A 8 0.83 12.16 -21.71
C VAL A 8 2.15 11.96 -20.98
N VAL A 9 2.91 10.93 -21.38
CA VAL A 9 4.23 10.63 -20.80
C VAL A 9 5.31 11.17 -21.75
N HIS A 10 6.08 12.15 -21.30
CA HIS A 10 7.23 12.69 -22.04
C HIS A 10 8.50 11.95 -21.61
N GLY A 11 9.10 11.16 -22.50
CA GLY A 11 10.39 10.50 -22.25
C GLY A 11 10.85 9.68 -23.45
N ALA A 12 12.05 9.99 -23.96
CA ALA A 12 12.67 9.31 -25.09
C ALA A 12 13.27 7.97 -24.63
N SER A 13 12.48 6.90 -24.62
CA SER A 13 12.96 5.52 -24.48
C SER A 13 11.92 4.59 -25.10
N ALA A 14 12.36 3.59 -25.86
CA ALA A 14 11.48 2.61 -26.49
C ALA A 14 10.70 1.84 -25.41
N PHE A 15 9.41 2.11 -25.27
CA PHE A 15 8.57 1.48 -24.25
C PHE A 15 8.11 0.10 -24.72
N ALA A 16 8.50 -0.94 -23.98
CA ALA A 16 7.89 -2.25 -24.07
C ALA A 16 6.58 -2.23 -23.26
N VAL A 17 5.44 -2.16 -23.94
CA VAL A 17 4.13 -2.42 -23.30
C VAL A 17 4.04 -3.93 -23.06
N VAL A 18 4.59 -4.40 -21.94
CA VAL A 18 4.53 -5.81 -21.55
C VAL A 18 3.13 -6.10 -21.02
N LEU A 19 2.26 -6.62 -21.90
CA LEU A 19 0.97 -7.15 -21.50
C LEU A 19 1.21 -8.51 -20.81
N LEU A 20 1.35 -8.49 -19.49
CA LEU A 20 1.75 -9.68 -18.72
C LEU A 20 0.54 -10.59 -18.50
N LEU A 21 0.29 -11.51 -19.43
CA LEU A 21 -0.66 -12.61 -19.25
C LEU A 21 0.03 -13.64 -18.34
N ALA A 22 -0.16 -13.49 -17.03
CA ALA A 22 0.26 -14.48 -16.06
C ALA A 22 -0.34 -15.84 -16.44
N THR A 23 0.50 -16.86 -16.55
CA THR A 23 0.10 -18.27 -16.57
C THR A 23 -0.72 -18.51 -15.32
N LEU A 24 -2.04 -18.59 -15.50
CA LEU A 24 -2.99 -18.82 -14.42
C LEU A 24 -2.76 -20.25 -13.90
N PRO A 25 -2.42 -20.44 -12.61
CA PRO A 25 -2.60 -21.75 -12.00
C PRO A 25 -4.07 -22.16 -12.17
N ALA A 26 -4.33 -23.47 -12.21
CA ALA A 26 -5.68 -24.02 -12.33
C ALA A 26 -6.67 -23.21 -11.47
N PHE A 27 -7.70 -22.63 -12.10
CA PHE A 27 -8.56 -21.57 -11.57
C PHE A 27 -9.23 -21.83 -10.20
N GLY A 28 -9.16 -23.06 -9.67
CA GLY A 28 -9.58 -23.38 -8.30
C GLY A 28 -8.61 -22.82 -7.24
N ASP A 29 -7.31 -23.02 -7.43
CA ASP A 29 -6.28 -22.70 -6.41
C ASP A 29 -6.17 -21.19 -6.15
N ALA A 30 -6.38 -20.35 -7.17
CA ALA A 30 -6.31 -18.90 -7.04
C ALA A 30 -7.45 -18.30 -6.19
N ARG A 31 -8.63 -18.93 -6.15
CA ARG A 31 -9.74 -18.47 -5.28
C ARG A 31 -9.49 -18.86 -3.85
N ASP A 32 -9.10 -20.10 -3.62
CA ASP A 32 -8.79 -20.61 -2.28
C ASP A 32 -7.63 -19.81 -1.64
N GLN A 33 -6.58 -19.51 -2.42
CA GLN A 33 -5.48 -18.65 -1.97
C GLN A 33 -5.93 -17.23 -1.63
N ARG A 34 -6.85 -16.66 -2.42
CA ARG A 34 -7.39 -15.31 -2.15
C ARG A 34 -8.25 -15.30 -0.90
N ASP A 35 -9.14 -16.28 -0.74
CA ASP A 35 -10.01 -16.38 0.43
C ASP A 35 -9.19 -16.60 1.71
N GLN A 36 -8.13 -17.41 1.64
CA GLN A 36 -7.15 -17.57 2.72
C GLN A 36 -6.43 -16.25 3.06
N ARG A 37 -6.05 -15.46 2.04
CA ARG A 37 -5.44 -14.13 2.26
C ARG A 37 -6.41 -13.16 2.91
N ILE A 38 -7.66 -13.10 2.45
CA ILE A 38 -8.70 -12.25 3.06
C ILE A 38 -8.89 -12.65 4.52
N ALA A 39 -9.02 -13.95 4.81
CA ALA A 39 -9.15 -14.46 6.17
C ALA A 39 -7.94 -14.10 7.06
N THR A 40 -6.74 -14.12 6.49
CA THR A 40 -5.50 -13.72 7.19
C THR A 40 -5.46 -12.21 7.47
N LEU A 41 -5.90 -11.39 6.50
CA LEU A 41 -6.02 -9.95 6.68
C LEU A 41 -7.07 -9.61 7.74
N ASP A 42 -8.20 -10.30 7.76
CA ASP A 42 -9.26 -10.10 8.76
C ASP A 42 -8.75 -10.37 10.19
N LYS A 43 -8.01 -11.48 10.39
CA LYS A 43 -7.34 -11.76 11.66
C LYS A 43 -6.31 -10.68 12.03
N THR A 44 -5.54 -10.21 11.06
CA THR A 44 -4.57 -9.13 11.29
C THR A 44 -5.25 -7.83 11.70
N VAL A 45 -6.37 -7.46 11.08
CA VAL A 45 -7.17 -6.29 11.47
C VAL A 45 -7.64 -6.41 12.92
N GLU A 46 -8.15 -7.57 13.31
CA GLU A 46 -8.62 -7.83 14.67
C GLU A 46 -7.49 -7.68 15.69
N ILE A 47 -6.34 -8.33 15.46
CA ILE A 47 -5.17 -8.26 16.35
C ILE A 47 -4.63 -6.83 16.48
N VAL A 48 -4.56 -6.07 15.38
CA VAL A 48 -4.04 -4.69 15.40
C VAL A 48 -5.03 -3.77 16.11
N ASP A 49 -6.34 -3.94 15.90
CA ASP A 49 -7.36 -3.13 16.57
C ASP A 49 -7.41 -3.44 18.07
N GLU A 50 -7.30 -4.71 18.48
CA GLU A 50 -7.18 -5.09 19.89
C GLU A 50 -5.97 -4.40 20.55
N LYS A 51 -4.79 -4.50 19.94
CA LYS A 51 -3.58 -3.80 20.42
C LYS A 51 -3.78 -2.29 20.52
N ARG A 52 -4.43 -1.68 19.52
CA ARG A 52 -4.74 -0.24 19.52
C ARG A 52 -5.64 0.12 20.71
N THR A 53 -6.70 -0.64 20.96
CA THR A 53 -7.62 -0.39 22.08
C THR A 53 -6.94 -0.53 23.43
N GLU A 54 -6.10 -1.55 23.60
CA GLU A 54 -5.28 -1.77 24.81
C GLU A 54 -4.34 -0.57 25.05
N ARG A 55 -3.58 -0.15 24.03
CA ARG A 55 -2.65 0.98 24.12
C ARG A 55 -3.36 2.31 24.39
N GLN A 56 -4.55 2.50 23.83
CA GLN A 56 -5.39 3.66 24.11
C GLN A 56 -5.86 3.68 25.57
N ALA A 57 -6.25 2.53 26.12
CA ALA A 57 -6.61 2.42 27.54
C ALA A 57 -5.41 2.71 28.45
N ASP A 58 -4.24 2.15 28.16
CA ASP A 58 -3.00 2.40 28.91
C ASP A 58 -2.57 3.88 28.85
N LEU A 59 -2.68 4.53 27.69
CA LEU A 59 -2.44 5.98 27.56
C LEU A 59 -3.39 6.79 28.44
N ARG A 60 -4.69 6.46 28.46
CA ARG A 60 -5.68 7.14 29.32
C ARG A 60 -5.36 6.97 30.81
N GLN A 61 -4.98 5.76 31.22
CA GLN A 61 -4.56 5.50 32.60
C GLN A 61 -3.29 6.29 32.95
N THR A 62 -2.31 6.31 32.05
CA THR A 62 -1.07 7.07 32.23
C THR A 62 -1.34 8.56 32.37
N VAL A 63 -2.15 9.15 31.48
CA VAL A 63 -2.56 10.56 31.57
C VAL A 63 -3.24 10.85 32.90
N THR A 64 -4.12 9.96 33.36
CA THR A 64 -4.80 10.11 34.66
C THR A 64 -3.81 10.07 35.83
N ARG A 65 -2.85 9.13 35.82
CA ARG A 65 -1.78 9.05 36.84
C ARG A 65 -0.91 10.31 36.84
N VAL A 66 -0.50 10.77 35.65
CA VAL A 66 0.26 12.02 35.46
C VAL A 66 -0.50 13.22 36.00
N TYR A 67 -1.77 13.35 35.65
CA TYR A 67 -2.62 14.42 36.17
C TYR A 67 -2.73 14.38 37.70
N ARG A 68 -2.94 13.19 38.29
CA ARG A 68 -2.97 13.02 39.75
C ARG A 68 -1.64 13.40 40.43
N LEU A 69 -0.51 13.11 39.81
CA LEU A 69 0.82 13.47 40.32
C LEU A 69 1.12 14.97 40.20
N LEU A 70 0.66 15.61 39.12
CA LEU A 70 0.89 17.02 38.86
C LEU A 70 -0.10 17.94 39.57
N ARG A 71 -1.26 17.42 39.98
CA ARG A 71 -2.28 18.18 40.70
C ARG A 71 -1.72 18.61 42.06
N PRO A 72 -1.66 19.93 42.36
CA PRO A 72 -1.22 20.38 43.66
C PRO A 72 -2.18 19.86 44.73
N ARG A 73 -1.67 19.12 45.72
CA ARG A 73 -2.43 18.82 46.94
C ARG A 73 -2.67 20.15 47.66
N ARG A 74 -3.94 20.48 47.91
CA ARG A 74 -4.32 21.65 48.72
C ARG A 74 -3.56 21.59 50.06
N GLY A 75 -2.92 22.69 50.45
CA GLY A 75 -2.21 22.82 51.73
C GLY A 75 -0.70 22.62 51.68
N LEU A 76 -0.10 22.03 50.64
CA LEU A 76 1.37 22.00 50.52
C LEU A 76 1.87 23.34 49.95
N ARG A 77 2.44 24.19 50.81
CA ARG A 77 3.27 25.32 50.40
C ARG A 77 4.64 24.80 49.97
N TRP A 78 4.87 24.79 48.67
CA TRP A 78 6.14 24.37 48.07
C TRP A 78 7.06 25.59 47.96
N THR A 79 7.71 25.96 49.05
CA THR A 79 8.56 27.16 49.11
C THR A 79 10.05 26.87 48.96
N GLN A 80 10.48 25.60 48.91
CA GLN A 80 11.90 25.26 48.76
C GLN A 80 12.35 25.20 47.28
N PRO A 81 13.47 25.84 46.90
CA PRO A 81 14.00 25.83 45.52
C PRO A 81 14.23 24.43 44.92
N ASP A 82 14.64 23.46 45.73
CA ASP A 82 14.85 22.07 45.29
C ASP A 82 13.54 21.42 44.81
N SER A 83 12.40 21.87 45.33
CA SER A 83 11.08 21.41 44.90
C SER A 83 10.69 21.91 43.50
N VAL A 84 11.28 23.02 43.03
CA VAL A 84 11.04 23.58 41.70
C VAL A 84 11.79 22.78 40.63
N ARG A 85 13.09 22.52 40.83
CA ARG A 85 13.91 21.70 39.91
C ARG A 85 13.38 20.27 39.81
N ALA A 86 13.02 19.65 40.94
CA ALA A 86 12.42 18.32 40.94
C ALA A 86 11.09 18.29 40.17
N ARG A 87 10.29 19.37 40.22
CA ARG A 87 9.01 19.47 39.50
C ARG A 87 9.22 19.65 38.00
N THR A 88 10.15 20.50 37.57
CA THR A 88 10.45 20.69 36.14
C THR A 88 10.98 19.39 35.53
N TRP A 89 11.90 18.70 36.21
CA TRP A 89 12.42 17.42 35.76
C TRP A 89 11.33 16.35 35.65
N ARG A 90 10.46 16.21 36.66
CA ARG A 90 9.31 15.29 36.60
C ARG A 90 8.37 15.61 35.44
N ARG A 91 8.04 16.89 35.23
CA ARG A 91 7.18 17.32 34.10
C ARG A 91 7.81 16.96 32.76
N ALA A 92 9.11 17.22 32.60
CA ALA A 92 9.83 16.90 31.38
C ALA A 92 9.84 15.37 31.12
N TRP A 93 10.14 14.57 32.14
CA TRP A 93 10.13 13.11 32.03
C TRP A 93 8.73 12.56 31.70
N LEU A 94 7.68 13.03 32.38
CA LEU A 94 6.30 12.65 32.09
C LEU A 94 5.86 13.07 30.68
N GLY A 95 6.29 14.24 30.21
CA GLY A 95 6.08 14.69 28.84
C GLY A 95 6.69 13.74 27.82
N LYS A 96 7.93 13.27 28.05
CA LYS A 96 8.59 12.28 27.19
C LYS A 96 7.83 10.95 27.14
N VAL A 97 7.42 10.43 28.29
CA VAL A 97 6.64 9.17 28.36
C VAL A 97 5.34 9.28 27.57
N LEU A 98 4.61 10.39 27.71
CA LEU A 98 3.37 10.61 26.95
C LEU A 98 3.63 10.77 25.45
N ALA A 99 4.74 11.41 25.05
CA ALA A 99 5.09 11.57 23.64
C ALA A 99 5.36 10.21 22.99
N ILE A 100 6.14 9.33 23.64
CA ILE A 100 6.42 7.98 23.15
C ILE A 100 5.12 7.20 22.94
N LYS A 101 4.25 7.15 23.96
CA LYS A 101 2.96 6.43 23.86
C LYS A 101 2.04 6.97 22.76
N LYS A 102 2.08 8.28 22.48
CA LYS A 102 1.32 8.87 21.36
C LYS A 102 1.86 8.43 20.01
N VAL A 103 3.18 8.36 19.86
CA VAL A 103 3.82 7.86 18.62
C VAL A 103 3.49 6.40 18.39
N GLU A 104 3.56 5.56 19.43
CA GLU A 104 3.16 4.14 19.35
C GLU A 104 1.70 3.99 18.90
N LEU A 105 0.78 4.76 19.47
CA LEU A 105 -0.63 4.72 19.08
C LEU A 105 -0.85 5.19 17.64
N ALA A 106 -0.11 6.22 17.20
CA ALA A 106 -0.19 6.71 15.82
C ALA A 106 0.30 5.66 14.81
N ALA A 107 1.38 4.96 15.12
CA ALA A 107 1.90 3.86 14.28
C ALA A 107 0.88 2.72 14.13
N LEU A 108 0.20 2.33 15.21
CA LEU A 108 -0.86 1.30 15.15
C LEU A 108 -2.07 1.74 14.31
N VAL A 109 -2.43 3.03 14.35
CA VAL A 109 -3.50 3.58 13.50
C VAL A 109 -3.10 3.53 12.02
N GLU A 110 -1.87 3.91 11.69
CA GLU A 110 -1.37 3.84 10.32
C GLU A 110 -1.31 2.40 9.80
N GLU A 111 -0.83 1.47 10.62
CA GLU A 111 -0.82 0.03 10.31
C GLU A 111 -2.24 -0.50 10.06
N LEU A 112 -3.20 -0.17 10.92
CA LEU A 112 -4.61 -0.57 10.75
C LEU A 112 -5.19 -0.07 9.42
N GLU A 113 -4.93 1.19 9.05
CA GLU A 113 -5.40 1.78 7.80
C GLU A 113 -4.71 1.17 6.56
N LEU A 114 -3.44 0.76 6.68
CA LEU A 114 -2.76 0.00 5.63
C LEU A 114 -3.38 -1.39 5.46
N VAL A 115 -3.61 -2.13 6.54
CA VAL A 115 -4.23 -3.46 6.47
C VAL A 115 -5.65 -3.38 5.92
N ARG A 116 -6.45 -2.39 6.35
CA ARG A 116 -7.81 -2.15 5.82
C ARG A 116 -7.81 -1.84 4.33
N ARG A 117 -6.87 -1.01 3.86
CA ARG A 117 -6.70 -0.74 2.42
C ARG A 117 -6.38 -2.01 1.64
N ASN A 118 -5.46 -2.83 2.13
CA ASN A 118 -5.11 -4.11 1.51
C ASN A 118 -6.31 -5.08 1.50
N ARG A 119 -7.09 -5.13 2.59
CA ARG A 119 -8.32 -5.93 2.65
C ARG A 119 -9.36 -5.47 1.64
N LEU A 120 -9.60 -4.16 1.53
CA LEU A 120 -10.52 -3.59 0.53
C LEU A 120 -10.07 -3.90 -0.89
N PHE A 121 -8.76 -3.91 -1.13
CA PHE A 121 -8.18 -4.34 -2.40
C PHE A 121 -8.49 -5.81 -2.68
N GLU A 122 -8.20 -6.70 -1.73
CA GLU A 122 -8.41 -8.15 -1.87
C GLU A 122 -9.88 -8.57 -1.90
N THR A 123 -10.82 -7.75 -1.42
CA THR A 123 -12.26 -8.06 -1.44
C THR A 123 -12.98 -7.51 -2.67
N ARG A 124 -12.35 -6.62 -3.46
CA ARG A 124 -12.99 -6.06 -4.64
C ARG A 124 -13.32 -7.14 -5.65
N PRO A 125 -14.59 -7.30 -6.07
CA PRO A 125 -14.93 -8.27 -7.10
C PRO A 125 -14.13 -7.92 -8.34
N VAL A 126 -13.29 -8.86 -8.79
CA VAL A 126 -12.68 -8.74 -10.11
C VAL A 126 -13.86 -8.76 -11.07
N ALA A 127 -14.16 -7.61 -11.66
CA ALA A 127 -15.25 -7.50 -12.60
C ALA A 127 -15.02 -8.60 -13.65
N ARG A 128 -15.95 -9.56 -13.75
CA ARG A 128 -15.98 -10.51 -14.85
C ARG A 128 -16.38 -9.72 -16.10
N HIS A 129 -15.46 -8.92 -16.60
CA HIS A 129 -15.65 -8.26 -17.87
C HIS A 129 -15.71 -9.37 -18.92
N GLN A 130 -16.75 -9.31 -19.76
CA GLN A 130 -16.85 -10.18 -20.92
C GLN A 130 -15.56 -9.97 -21.72
N LEU A 131 -14.67 -10.95 -21.69
CA LEU A 131 -13.40 -10.97 -22.43
C LEU A 131 -13.59 -10.87 -23.95
N SER A 132 -14.84 -10.77 -24.41
CA SER A 132 -15.24 -10.84 -25.82
C SER A 132 -14.74 -9.68 -26.66
N ARG A 133 -14.28 -8.55 -26.07
CA ARG A 133 -13.72 -7.41 -26.84
C ARG A 133 -12.63 -6.64 -26.08
N LEU A 134 -11.44 -7.23 -25.99
CA LEU A 134 -10.23 -6.44 -25.67
C LEU A 134 -9.90 -5.55 -26.87
N ILE A 135 -9.65 -4.27 -26.62
CA ILE A 135 -9.12 -3.35 -27.64
C ILE A 135 -7.59 -3.43 -27.65
N ARG A 136 -6.99 -3.16 -28.81
CA ARG A 136 -5.55 -3.08 -28.94
C ARG A 136 -5.03 -1.79 -28.25
N PRO A 137 -4.01 -1.86 -27.37
CA PRO A 137 -3.52 -0.68 -26.63
C PRO A 137 -2.90 0.40 -27.52
N VAL A 138 -2.20 -0.03 -28.57
CA VAL A 138 -1.54 0.81 -29.58
C VAL A 138 -1.71 0.19 -30.96
N ALA A 139 -1.72 1.03 -32.01
CA ALA A 139 -1.93 0.56 -33.39
C ALA A 139 -0.71 -0.18 -33.98
N GLY A 140 0.46 -0.07 -33.37
CA GLY A 140 1.69 -0.64 -33.91
C GLY A 140 1.73 -2.17 -33.94
N ARG A 141 2.60 -2.68 -34.83
CA ARG A 141 2.79 -4.12 -35.07
C ARG A 141 3.38 -4.85 -33.87
N LEU A 142 3.10 -6.15 -33.77
CA LEU A 142 3.73 -7.04 -32.80
C LEU A 142 5.22 -7.18 -33.14
N THR A 143 6.11 -6.81 -32.22
CA THR A 143 7.56 -6.91 -32.41
C THR A 143 8.13 -8.15 -31.71
N ARG A 144 7.56 -8.54 -30.57
CA ARG A 144 7.91 -9.76 -29.86
C ARG A 144 6.69 -10.47 -29.30
N GLU A 145 6.68 -11.78 -29.45
CA GLU A 145 5.58 -12.64 -29.04
C GLU A 145 5.73 -13.13 -27.60
N PHE A 146 4.61 -13.54 -27.02
CA PHE A 146 4.56 -14.25 -25.75
C PHE A 146 5.14 -15.67 -25.90
N GLY A 147 5.79 -16.18 -24.85
CA GLY A 147 6.24 -17.56 -24.80
C GLY A 147 7.76 -17.74 -24.76
N ALA A 148 8.21 -18.97 -25.01
CA ALA A 148 9.61 -19.34 -24.92
C ALA A 148 10.43 -18.73 -26.07
N TYR A 149 11.62 -18.19 -25.75
CA TYR A 149 12.56 -17.70 -26.75
C TYR A 149 14.00 -18.03 -26.33
N ARG A 150 14.91 -18.05 -27.31
CA ARG A 150 16.34 -18.24 -27.06
C ARG A 150 17.03 -16.89 -26.98
N HIS A 151 17.69 -16.63 -25.85
CA HIS A 151 18.50 -15.44 -25.67
C HIS A 151 19.80 -15.53 -26.47
N ARG A 152 20.46 -14.39 -26.75
CA ARG A 152 21.75 -14.35 -27.47
C ARG A 152 22.85 -15.14 -26.77
N SER A 153 22.75 -15.33 -25.46
CA SER A 153 23.65 -16.17 -24.66
C SER A 153 23.39 -17.68 -24.80
N GLY A 154 22.39 -18.10 -25.60
CA GLY A 154 21.99 -19.50 -25.75
C GLY A 154 20.96 -19.99 -24.73
N ALA A 155 20.73 -19.24 -23.64
CA ALA A 155 19.75 -19.55 -22.61
C ALA A 155 18.31 -19.57 -23.15
N ARG A 156 17.48 -20.51 -22.67
CA ARG A 156 16.03 -20.54 -22.93
C ARG A 156 15.31 -19.73 -21.86
N LEU A 157 14.58 -18.71 -22.28
CA LEU A 157 13.82 -17.82 -21.42
C LEU A 157 12.34 -17.84 -21.83
N VAL A 158 11.46 -17.38 -20.94
CA VAL A 158 10.02 -17.25 -21.22
C VAL A 158 9.64 -15.79 -21.12
N ARG A 159 9.12 -15.22 -22.21
CA ARG A 159 8.54 -13.89 -22.23
C ARG A 159 7.10 -13.97 -21.74
N ARG A 160 6.80 -13.25 -20.66
CA ARG A 160 5.47 -13.26 -20.02
C ARG A 160 4.49 -12.26 -20.63
N GLY A 161 4.87 -11.56 -21.69
CA GLY A 161 4.00 -10.64 -22.40
C GLY A 161 4.42 -10.43 -23.85
N ILE A 162 3.65 -9.60 -24.55
CA ILE A 162 3.94 -9.18 -25.92
C ILE A 162 4.63 -7.81 -25.94
N GLU A 163 5.34 -7.51 -27.02
CA GLU A 163 5.85 -6.15 -27.28
C GLU A 163 5.22 -5.61 -28.56
N LEU A 164 4.73 -4.37 -28.50
CA LEU A 164 4.13 -3.67 -29.63
C LEU A 164 5.03 -2.50 -30.02
N ALA A 165 5.23 -2.29 -31.32
CA ALA A 165 5.94 -1.12 -31.82
C ALA A 165 5.17 0.16 -31.46
N THR A 166 5.86 1.20 -30.99
CA THR A 166 5.28 2.49 -30.63
C THR A 166 6.26 3.61 -30.94
N ARG A 167 5.76 4.83 -31.14
CA ARG A 167 6.59 6.05 -31.18
C ARG A 167 6.63 6.71 -29.79
N PRO A 168 7.71 7.43 -29.43
CA PRO A 168 7.71 8.25 -28.23
C PRO A 168 6.54 9.24 -28.21
N GLY A 169 5.80 9.30 -27.10
CA GLY A 169 4.61 10.15 -26.95
C GLY A 169 3.33 9.61 -27.62
N GLU A 170 3.36 8.46 -28.28
CA GLU A 170 2.16 7.84 -28.83
C GLU A 170 1.20 7.43 -27.69
N PRO A 171 -0.11 7.77 -27.77
CA PRO A 171 -1.04 7.50 -26.70
C PRO A 171 -1.32 6.00 -26.57
N VAL A 172 -1.08 5.45 -25.38
CA VAL A 172 -1.43 4.07 -25.01
C VAL A 172 -2.80 4.04 -24.36
N ARG A 173 -3.68 3.15 -24.82
CA ARG A 173 -5.03 2.96 -24.26
C ARG A 173 -5.11 1.69 -23.44
N ALA A 174 -5.92 1.71 -22.39
CA ALA A 174 -6.26 0.52 -21.64
C ALA A 174 -6.96 -0.50 -22.56
N PRO A 175 -6.52 -1.78 -22.61
CA PRO A 175 -7.16 -2.82 -23.42
C PRO A 175 -8.64 -3.05 -23.08
N MET A 176 -9.05 -2.66 -21.88
CA MET A 176 -10.39 -2.81 -21.34
C MET A 176 -10.67 -1.72 -20.30
N ALA A 177 -11.94 -1.50 -19.98
CA ALA A 177 -12.30 -0.73 -18.80
C ALA A 177 -11.82 -1.48 -17.56
N GLY A 178 -11.26 -0.76 -16.60
CA GLY A 178 -10.67 -1.30 -15.39
C GLY A 178 -10.34 -0.19 -14.40
N ILE A 179 -9.84 -0.58 -13.23
CA ILE A 179 -9.37 0.35 -12.21
C ILE A 179 -7.85 0.27 -12.24
N VAL A 180 -7.18 1.41 -12.33
CA VAL A 180 -5.72 1.44 -12.26
C VAL A 180 -5.28 0.98 -10.87
N ASP A 181 -4.53 -0.12 -10.83
CA ASP A 181 -3.95 -0.69 -9.61
C ASP A 181 -2.65 0.03 -9.22
N TYR A 182 -1.78 0.27 -10.22
CA TYR A 182 -0.47 0.87 -10.00
C TYR A 182 -0.08 1.80 -11.14
N VAL A 183 0.58 2.91 -10.78
CA VAL A 183 1.27 3.81 -11.72
C VAL A 183 2.61 4.19 -11.12
N GLY A 184 3.69 3.87 -11.81
CA GLY A 184 5.04 4.20 -11.36
C GLY A 184 6.13 3.45 -12.12
N GLU A 185 7.37 3.59 -11.69
CA GLU A 185 8.49 2.87 -12.30
C GLU A 185 8.73 1.51 -11.64
N VAL A 186 8.84 0.46 -12.47
CA VAL A 186 9.19 -0.90 -12.04
C VAL A 186 10.57 -1.24 -12.59
N ARG A 187 11.45 -1.73 -11.72
CA ARG A 187 12.82 -2.11 -12.10
C ARG A 187 12.81 -3.14 -13.23
N GLY A 188 13.45 -2.81 -14.34
CA GLY A 188 13.53 -3.66 -15.53
C GLY A 188 12.38 -3.49 -16.53
N LEU A 189 11.29 -2.82 -16.17
CA LEU A 189 10.17 -2.50 -17.06
C LEU A 189 10.04 -1.00 -17.35
N GLY A 190 10.55 -0.13 -16.48
CA GLY A 190 10.41 1.32 -16.57
C GLY A 190 9.02 1.78 -16.12
N ALA A 191 8.55 2.91 -16.68
CA ALA A 191 7.22 3.44 -16.37
C ALA A 191 6.13 2.42 -16.73
N THR A 192 5.36 2.02 -15.72
CA THR A 192 4.43 0.90 -15.76
C THR A 192 3.07 1.34 -15.23
N VAL A 193 2.01 0.88 -15.91
CA VAL A 193 0.62 1.00 -15.46
C VAL A 193 0.04 -0.40 -15.34
N LEU A 194 -0.54 -0.73 -14.19
CA LEU A 194 -1.29 -1.96 -13.96
C LEU A 194 -2.78 -1.62 -13.81
N LEU A 195 -3.64 -2.44 -14.42
CA LEU A 195 -5.10 -2.28 -14.49
C LEU A 195 -5.81 -3.50 -13.89
#